data_AF-A0A370HAL8-F1
#
_entry.id   AF-A0A370HAL8-F1
#
_cell.length_a   1.000
_cell.length_b   1.000
_cell.length_c   1.000
_cell.angle_alpha   90.00
_cell.angle_beta   90.00
_cell.angle_gamma   90.00
#
_symmetry.space_group_name_H-M   'P 1'
#
loop_
_entity.id
_entity.type
_entity.pdbx_description
1 polymer ?
#
loop_
_entity_poly.entity_id
_entity_poly.type
_entity_poly.pdbx_seq_one_letter_code
_entity_poly.pdbx_strand_id
1 'polypeptide(L)'
;MNRTETGLTPVPNALLSVLLSWRSTQVVDVHALLLSEDGRVRSARDAVFFNAPRHPSQAVTLDQEPLPGTARLSVSLPRTEPEIARILVTGSVEDGDLARIPGLALSVDDAEGLVARTDVAGAAPVSASPGPFRAMVFGEFRRGDDRWWFRPGGTARPGLAELFADFGVPVDGADRRISLRRTTIDDRIGDIPAAPPDPDRADWHPDRTDPTVLRWWDGIAWTDTTMPVVPPDSRICVRCGRRRGWRVLGTPTPCRTCTAEIEEYLTGWRARAWRVLTGDGPHGHAWDELWTALRFRRIDADTGRAALRSPGLAYLERLAAFADGEIGPDDLDDFETTAQALALAGPLVEDLRRRLQRARTLSRLRAGDLPSVHIADLHLDPEERVHVDIPATRVRQLARGPKATAGRLICSNKKLRFVGPEAGIELPWSRVVSVTAADGVVAVAATSARGGAEFEVTDPDFVAAALEGALRVAKRLALAPGRRDRRSIPPEMKAEVWQRDGGTCADCGATHYLEFDHIIPLSRGGATSPANLQILCRACNRGKGARI
;
A
#
# COMPACT_ATOMS: atom_id res chain seq x y z
N MET A 1 -7.99 -48.07 -4.16
CA MET A 1 -6.73 -47.84 -3.43
C MET A 1 -5.65 -48.69 -4.09
N ASN A 2 -4.90 -48.14 -5.05
CA ASN A 2 -3.87 -48.87 -5.79
C ASN A 2 -2.55 -48.82 -5.01
N ARG A 3 -2.35 -49.76 -4.09
CA ARG A 3 -1.00 -50.04 -3.55
C ARG A 3 -0.20 -50.73 -4.65
N THR A 4 0.85 -50.08 -5.12
CA THR A 4 1.89 -50.75 -5.93
C THR A 4 2.69 -51.69 -5.01
N GLU A 5 3.28 -52.75 -5.56
CA GLU A 5 4.08 -53.74 -4.82
C GLU A 5 5.26 -53.14 -4.00
N THR A 6 5.58 -51.85 -4.22
CA THR A 6 6.65 -51.09 -3.55
C THR A 6 6.17 -50.19 -2.39
N GLY A 7 4.87 -50.13 -2.11
CA GLY A 7 4.33 -49.30 -1.02
C GLY A 7 4.33 -47.78 -1.28
N LEU A 8 4.49 -47.35 -2.54
CA LEU A 8 4.47 -45.96 -2.97
C LEU A 8 3.13 -45.59 -3.62
N THR A 9 2.57 -44.44 -3.24
CA THR A 9 1.35 -43.87 -3.82
C THR A 9 1.70 -42.63 -4.64
N PRO A 10 1.38 -42.55 -5.94
CA PRO A 10 1.63 -41.34 -6.73
C PRO A 10 0.76 -40.21 -6.19
N VAL A 11 1.32 -39.00 -6.09
CA VAL A 11 0.58 -37.80 -5.67
C VAL A 11 0.66 -36.71 -6.75
N PRO A 12 -0.39 -35.91 -6.96
CA PRO A 12 -0.34 -34.83 -7.95
C PRO A 12 0.67 -33.77 -7.51
N ASN A 13 1.36 -33.16 -8.47
CA ASN A 13 2.19 -31.99 -8.20
C ASN A 13 1.30 -30.76 -7.95
N ALA A 14 0.69 -30.70 -6.77
CA ALA A 14 -0.30 -29.71 -6.38
C ALA A 14 -0.13 -29.29 -4.91
N LEU A 15 -1.04 -28.45 -4.42
CA LEU A 15 -1.21 -28.20 -3.00
C LEU A 15 -1.97 -29.37 -2.36
N LEU A 16 -1.38 -29.98 -1.34
CA LEU A 16 -1.94 -31.10 -0.59
C LEU A 16 -2.26 -30.67 0.85
N SER A 17 -3.39 -31.13 1.36
CA SER A 17 -3.75 -31.05 2.77
C SER A 17 -3.33 -32.35 3.46
N VAL A 18 -2.41 -32.26 4.41
CA VAL A 18 -1.89 -33.40 5.16
C VAL A 18 -2.43 -33.31 6.59
N LEU A 19 -3.29 -34.24 6.96
CA LEU A 19 -3.99 -34.25 8.25
C LEU A 19 -3.56 -35.45 9.08
N LEU A 20 -3.02 -35.19 10.27
CA LEU A 20 -2.87 -36.19 11.32
C LEU A 20 -4.11 -36.10 12.23
N SER A 21 -4.71 -37.25 12.53
CA SER A 21 -5.93 -37.35 13.36
C SER A 21 -5.78 -38.46 14.39
N TRP A 22 -6.35 -38.29 15.58
CA TRP A 22 -6.36 -39.29 16.64
C TRP A 22 -7.57 -39.14 17.58
N ARG A 23 -7.82 -40.15 18.41
CA ARG A 23 -8.95 -40.23 19.35
C ARG A 23 -8.45 -40.33 20.79
N SER A 24 -7.74 -39.31 21.24
CA SER A 24 -7.19 -39.20 22.60
C SER A 24 -7.10 -37.73 23.00
N THR A 25 -7.07 -37.46 24.31
CA THR A 25 -6.78 -36.14 24.87
C THR A 25 -5.29 -35.79 24.83
N GLN A 26 -4.43 -36.77 24.54
CA GLN A 26 -3.00 -36.58 24.37
C GLN A 26 -2.72 -35.67 23.18
N VAL A 27 -1.85 -34.68 23.35
CA VAL A 27 -1.43 -33.77 22.28
C VAL A 27 -0.30 -34.43 21.49
N VAL A 28 -0.46 -34.50 20.17
CA VAL A 28 0.60 -34.90 19.23
C VAL A 28 1.13 -33.66 18.53
N ASP A 29 2.42 -33.41 18.69
CA ASP A 29 3.12 -32.30 18.03
C ASP A 29 3.61 -32.75 16.66
N VAL A 30 3.18 -32.06 15.60
CA VAL A 30 3.48 -32.40 14.21
C VAL A 30 4.49 -31.43 13.62
N HIS A 31 5.45 -31.98 12.87
CA HIS A 31 6.53 -31.25 12.24
C HIS A 31 6.76 -31.75 10.81
N ALA A 32 7.43 -30.95 10.00
CA ALA A 32 7.94 -31.38 8.71
C ALA A 32 9.44 -31.09 8.54
N LEU A 33 10.16 -31.98 7.88
CA LEU A 33 11.57 -31.82 7.53
C LEU A 33 11.72 -31.89 6.01
N LEU A 34 12.33 -30.86 5.42
CA LEU A 34 12.63 -30.81 4.00
C LEU A 34 14.09 -31.23 3.79
N LEU A 35 14.32 -32.30 3.04
CA LEU A 35 15.63 -32.94 2.91
C LEU A 35 16.14 -32.83 1.47
N SER A 36 17.45 -32.65 1.34
CA SER A 36 18.15 -32.72 0.07
C SER A 36 18.36 -34.19 -0.37
N GLU A 37 18.99 -34.41 -1.53
CA GLU A 37 19.30 -35.76 -2.02
C GLU A 37 20.23 -36.56 -1.08
N ASP A 38 21.07 -35.86 -0.30
CA ASP A 38 21.91 -36.48 0.73
C ASP A 38 21.12 -37.01 1.94
N GLY A 39 19.83 -36.71 2.00
CA GLY A 39 18.92 -37.13 3.05
C GLY A 39 19.02 -36.35 4.35
N ARG A 40 19.62 -35.15 4.33
CA ARG A 40 19.70 -34.24 5.46
C ARG A 40 19.03 -32.90 5.14
N VAL A 41 18.71 -32.15 6.19
CA VAL A 41 18.31 -30.74 6.05
C VAL A 41 19.52 -29.90 5.62
N ARG A 42 19.32 -28.86 4.79
CA ARG A 42 20.41 -27.93 4.42
C ARG A 42 20.76 -27.01 5.59
N SER A 43 19.74 -26.64 6.37
CA SER A 43 19.87 -25.85 7.60
C SER A 43 18.64 -26.02 8.49
N ALA A 44 18.66 -25.44 9.69
CA ALA A 44 17.49 -25.41 10.59
C ALA A 44 16.24 -24.76 9.96
N ARG A 45 16.37 -23.98 8.88
CA ARG A 45 15.24 -23.36 8.16
C ARG A 45 14.41 -24.37 7.35
N ASP A 46 14.95 -25.56 7.11
CA ASP A 46 14.23 -26.65 6.42
C ASP A 46 13.38 -27.50 7.38
N ALA A 47 13.32 -27.13 8.67
CA ALA A 47 12.40 -27.70 9.64
C ALA A 47 11.19 -26.79 9.87
N VAL A 48 9.98 -27.32 9.70
CA VAL A 48 8.71 -26.65 9.98
C VAL A 48 8.08 -27.26 11.22
N PHE A 49 7.76 -26.42 12.19
CA PHE A 49 7.25 -26.81 13.51
C PHE A 49 6.53 -25.62 14.16
N PHE A 50 5.98 -25.79 15.37
CA PHE A 50 5.15 -24.76 16.00
C PHE A 50 5.74 -23.35 16.02
N ASN A 51 7.02 -23.18 16.39
CA ASN A 51 7.68 -21.85 16.44
C ASN A 51 8.28 -21.39 15.09
N ALA A 52 8.28 -22.26 14.08
CA ALA A 52 8.64 -21.91 12.70
C ALA A 52 7.58 -22.53 11.76
N PRO A 53 6.35 -22.00 11.77
CA PRO A 53 5.19 -22.68 11.19
C PRO A 53 5.17 -22.67 9.66
N ARG A 54 6.16 -22.04 9.01
CA ARG A 54 6.22 -21.90 7.55
C ARG A 54 7.66 -22.08 7.07
N HIS A 55 7.85 -22.89 6.03
CA HIS A 55 9.11 -22.94 5.31
C HIS A 55 9.32 -21.64 4.51
N PRO A 56 10.56 -21.12 4.36
CA PRO A 56 10.83 -19.91 3.58
C PRO A 56 10.30 -19.93 2.14
N SER A 57 10.30 -21.09 1.47
CA SER A 57 9.73 -21.27 0.12
C SER A 57 8.20 -21.32 0.10
N GLN A 58 7.57 -21.40 1.27
CA GLN A 58 6.15 -21.73 1.47
C GLN A 58 5.74 -23.11 0.94
N ALA A 59 6.70 -24.01 0.66
CA ALA A 59 6.41 -25.39 0.28
C ALA A 59 5.70 -26.17 1.39
N VAL A 60 5.91 -25.83 2.65
CA VAL A 60 5.18 -26.43 3.79
C VAL A 60 4.76 -25.35 4.77
N THR A 61 3.50 -25.41 5.22
CA THR A 61 2.94 -24.57 6.29
C THR A 61 2.21 -25.45 7.31
N LEU A 62 2.41 -25.21 8.59
CA LEU A 62 1.74 -25.85 9.71
C LEU A 62 0.58 -24.99 10.20
N ASP A 63 -0.57 -25.61 10.38
CA ASP A 63 -1.75 -25.00 11.00
C ASP A 63 -1.54 -24.86 12.52
N GLN A 64 -1.58 -23.62 13.02
CA GLN A 64 -1.35 -23.32 14.43
C GLN A 64 -2.62 -23.45 15.28
N GLU A 65 -3.80 -23.47 14.66
CA GLU A 65 -5.12 -23.58 15.31
C GLU A 65 -5.93 -24.79 14.80
N PRO A 66 -5.38 -26.02 14.85
CA PRO A 66 -6.10 -27.20 14.41
C PRO A 66 -7.24 -27.56 15.37
N LEU A 67 -8.25 -28.26 14.85
CA LEU A 67 -9.33 -28.81 15.68
C LEU A 67 -8.77 -29.81 16.72
N PRO A 68 -9.41 -29.97 17.88
CA PRO A 68 -9.00 -30.96 18.88
C PRO A 68 -8.86 -32.37 18.28
N GLY A 69 -7.78 -33.07 18.63
CA GLY A 69 -7.49 -34.41 18.10
C GLY A 69 -6.96 -34.42 16.66
N THR A 70 -6.56 -33.26 16.12
CA THR A 70 -6.00 -33.13 14.78
C THR A 70 -4.76 -32.24 14.73
N ALA A 71 -3.96 -32.40 13.68
CA ALA A 71 -2.90 -31.48 13.28
C ALA A 71 -2.81 -31.46 11.75
N ARG A 72 -2.70 -30.27 11.15
CA ARG A 72 -2.77 -30.09 9.69
C ARG A 72 -1.53 -29.38 9.16
N LEU A 73 -0.98 -29.92 8.08
CA LEU A 73 0.07 -29.30 7.26
C LEU A 73 -0.49 -29.05 5.86
N SER A 74 -0.16 -27.91 5.27
CA SER A 74 -0.33 -27.65 3.85
C SER A 74 1.00 -27.87 3.14
N VAL A 75 1.05 -28.80 2.18
CA VAL A 75 2.26 -29.16 1.44
C VAL A 75 2.07 -28.79 -0.04
N SER A 76 2.78 -27.75 -0.49
CA SER A 76 2.75 -27.27 -1.88
C SER A 76 3.94 -27.81 -2.66
N LEU A 77 3.74 -28.96 -3.32
CA LEU A 77 4.78 -29.61 -4.11
C LEU A 77 5.33 -28.76 -5.28
N PRO A 78 4.54 -27.89 -5.95
CA PRO A 78 5.04 -26.97 -6.97
C PRO A 78 5.95 -25.86 -6.45
N ARG A 79 5.88 -25.53 -5.15
CA ARG A 79 6.71 -24.50 -4.51
C ARG A 79 7.99 -25.09 -3.90
N THR A 80 8.12 -26.41 -3.88
CA THR A 80 9.31 -27.09 -3.36
C THR A 80 10.52 -26.76 -4.23
N GLU A 81 11.56 -26.23 -3.59
CA GLU A 81 12.80 -25.86 -4.27
C GLU A 81 13.46 -27.07 -4.98
N PRO A 82 14.15 -26.87 -6.11
CA PRO A 82 14.80 -27.94 -6.86
C PRO A 82 15.79 -28.78 -6.04
N GLU A 83 16.41 -28.21 -5.02
CA GLU A 83 17.38 -28.91 -4.16
C GLU A 83 16.74 -29.85 -3.13
N ILE A 84 15.43 -29.70 -2.88
CA ILE A 84 14.69 -30.55 -1.94
C ILE A 84 14.18 -31.79 -2.68
N ALA A 85 14.65 -32.95 -2.26
CA ALA A 85 14.28 -34.24 -2.82
C ALA A 85 13.15 -34.92 -2.03
N ARG A 86 13.03 -34.59 -0.73
CA ARG A 86 12.07 -35.24 0.18
C ARG A 86 11.45 -34.28 1.18
N ILE A 87 10.20 -34.56 1.57
CA ILE A 87 9.49 -33.87 2.65
C ILE A 87 8.97 -34.93 3.61
N LEU A 88 9.49 -34.97 4.83
CA LEU A 88 9.02 -35.88 5.87
C LEU A 88 7.94 -35.22 6.70
N VAL A 89 6.88 -35.98 7.01
CA VAL A 89 5.87 -35.63 8.00
C VAL A 89 6.16 -36.42 9.26
N THR A 90 6.44 -35.73 10.34
CA THR A 90 6.89 -36.32 11.61
C THR A 90 6.03 -35.83 12.75
N GLY A 91 6.10 -36.49 13.89
CA GLY A 91 5.58 -35.92 15.12
C GLY A 91 6.05 -36.63 16.38
N SER A 92 5.69 -36.03 17.51
CA SER A 92 6.10 -36.46 18.84
C SER A 92 5.01 -36.28 19.88
N VAL A 93 5.18 -36.96 21.01
CA VAL A 93 4.42 -36.73 22.24
C VAL A 93 5.36 -36.46 23.40
N GLU A 94 4.89 -35.70 24.38
CA GLU A 94 5.66 -35.42 25.59
C GLU A 94 5.88 -36.68 26.42
N ASP A 95 4.80 -37.43 26.69
CA ASP A 95 4.82 -38.68 27.45
C ASP A 95 3.97 -39.76 26.78
N GLY A 96 4.25 -41.03 27.10
CA GLY A 96 3.55 -42.19 26.52
C GLY A 96 4.23 -42.74 25.27
N ASP A 97 3.48 -43.50 24.47
CA ASP A 97 3.95 -44.17 23.26
C ASP A 97 3.04 -43.80 22.08
N LEU A 98 3.61 -43.16 21.06
CA LEU A 98 2.88 -42.71 19.86
C LEU A 98 2.15 -43.86 19.17
N ALA A 99 2.72 -45.07 19.17
CA ALA A 99 2.13 -46.23 18.51
C ALA A 99 0.85 -46.74 19.22
N ARG A 100 0.63 -46.33 20.48
CA ARG A 100 -0.52 -46.74 21.29
C ARG A 100 -1.66 -45.73 21.29
N ILE A 101 -1.51 -44.59 20.60
CA ILE A 101 -2.56 -43.57 20.55
C ILE A 101 -3.74 -44.09 19.71
N PRO A 102 -4.95 -44.19 20.30
CA PRO A 102 -6.11 -44.72 19.60
C PRO A 102 -6.46 -43.91 18.35
N GLY A 103 -6.65 -44.61 17.23
CA GLY A 103 -7.10 -43.99 15.97
C GLY A 103 -6.10 -43.03 15.33
N LEU A 104 -4.82 -43.08 15.71
CA LEU A 104 -3.78 -42.25 15.10
C LEU A 104 -3.60 -42.62 13.62
N ALA A 105 -3.86 -41.67 12.73
CA ALA A 105 -3.79 -41.86 11.29
C ALA A 105 -3.40 -40.58 10.55
N LEU A 106 -2.62 -40.74 9.48
CA LEU A 106 -2.24 -39.68 8.55
C LEU A 106 -3.06 -39.81 7.27
N SER A 107 -3.75 -38.74 6.86
CA SER A 107 -4.36 -38.61 5.54
C SER A 107 -3.70 -37.51 4.71
N VAL A 108 -3.70 -37.71 3.40
CA VAL A 108 -3.24 -36.76 2.39
C VAL A 108 -4.39 -36.58 1.43
N ASP A 109 -4.89 -35.36 1.34
CA ASP A 109 -6.00 -34.94 0.51
C ASP A 109 -5.52 -33.91 -0.52
N ASP A 110 -6.02 -33.98 -1.75
CA ASP A 110 -5.88 -32.94 -2.77
C ASP A 110 -7.22 -32.19 -2.96
N ALA A 111 -7.36 -31.45 -4.07
CA ALA A 111 -8.61 -30.74 -4.37
C ALA A 111 -9.79 -31.67 -4.72
N GLU A 112 -9.53 -32.92 -5.13
CA GLU A 112 -10.52 -33.91 -5.54
C GLU A 112 -10.87 -34.89 -4.40
N GLY A 113 -10.01 -35.00 -3.39
CA GLY A 113 -10.30 -35.70 -2.14
C GLY A 113 -9.12 -36.52 -1.63
N LEU A 114 -9.41 -37.63 -0.96
CA LEU A 114 -8.41 -38.47 -0.30
C LEU A 114 -7.48 -39.17 -1.31
N VAL A 115 -6.20 -38.83 -1.26
CA VAL A 115 -5.14 -39.41 -2.11
C VAL A 115 -4.46 -40.59 -1.42
N ALA A 116 -4.12 -40.44 -0.14
CA ALA A 116 -3.48 -41.49 0.65
C ALA A 116 -3.92 -41.46 2.12
N ARG A 117 -4.00 -42.63 2.75
CA ARG A 117 -4.23 -42.76 4.20
C ARG A 117 -3.36 -43.87 4.77
N THR A 118 -2.76 -43.61 5.92
CA THR A 118 -2.00 -44.59 6.70
C THR A 118 -2.47 -44.55 8.15
N ASP A 119 -2.96 -45.68 8.65
CA ASP A 119 -3.22 -45.85 10.08
C ASP A 119 -1.91 -46.24 10.77
N VAL A 120 -1.55 -45.50 11.82
CA VAL A 120 -0.30 -45.66 12.58
C VAL A 120 -0.49 -46.68 13.70
N ALA A 121 -1.70 -46.76 14.25
CA ALA A 121 -2.06 -47.75 15.27
C ALA A 121 -2.07 -49.17 14.67
N GLY A 122 -1.13 -50.02 15.12
CA GLY A 122 -1.04 -51.44 14.75
C GLY A 122 0.13 -51.81 13.81
N ALA A 123 0.89 -50.84 13.32
CA ALA A 123 2.17 -51.10 12.67
C ALA A 123 3.26 -51.22 13.74
N ALA A 124 3.81 -52.42 13.96
CA ALA A 124 4.96 -52.58 14.85
C ALA A 124 6.12 -51.71 14.33
N PRO A 125 6.64 -50.74 15.09
CA PRO A 125 7.75 -49.91 14.64
C PRO A 125 8.99 -50.78 14.40
N VAL A 126 9.65 -50.55 13.27
CA VAL A 126 10.91 -51.24 12.95
C VAL A 126 12.01 -50.60 13.80
N SER A 127 12.25 -51.11 15.01
CA SER A 127 13.26 -50.56 15.93
C SER A 127 13.93 -51.63 16.80
N ALA A 128 15.22 -51.42 17.08
CA ALA A 128 16.11 -52.36 17.75
C ALA A 128 16.22 -52.14 19.28
N SER A 129 15.46 -51.21 19.87
CA SER A 129 15.57 -50.88 21.31
C SER A 129 14.24 -51.09 22.07
N PRO A 130 14.28 -51.69 23.28
CA PRO A 130 13.11 -51.81 24.13
C PRO A 130 12.79 -50.48 24.84
N GLY A 131 11.59 -49.94 24.64
CA GLY A 131 11.10 -48.72 25.31
C GLY A 131 9.92 -48.07 24.57
N PRO A 132 9.22 -47.09 25.18
CA PRO A 132 8.18 -46.32 24.50
C PRO A 132 8.79 -45.42 23.42
N PHE A 133 8.15 -45.34 22.24
CA PHE A 133 8.59 -44.45 21.17
C PHE A 133 7.81 -43.14 21.22
N ARG A 134 8.50 -42.03 21.49
CA ARG A 134 7.89 -40.71 21.64
C ARG A 134 7.97 -39.85 20.39
N ALA A 135 8.71 -40.25 19.36
CA ALA A 135 8.76 -39.55 18.07
C ALA A 135 8.76 -40.50 16.88
N MET A 136 8.13 -40.12 15.77
CA MET A 136 7.98 -40.96 14.57
C MET A 136 7.86 -40.16 13.27
N VAL A 137 8.32 -40.75 12.16
CA VAL A 137 7.98 -40.33 10.79
C VAL A 137 6.68 -41.03 10.39
N PHE A 138 5.63 -40.25 10.13
CA PHE A 138 4.31 -40.75 9.71
C PHE A 138 4.19 -40.97 8.20
N GLY A 139 4.92 -40.18 7.41
CA GLY A 139 4.90 -40.25 5.95
C GLY A 139 6.01 -39.44 5.31
N GLU A 140 6.28 -39.73 4.04
CA GLU A 140 7.32 -39.09 3.24
C GLU A 140 6.79 -38.79 1.84
N PHE A 141 6.95 -37.55 1.39
CA PHE A 141 6.88 -37.19 -0.02
C PHE A 141 8.28 -37.26 -0.62
N ARG A 142 8.44 -37.97 -1.73
CA ARG A 142 9.72 -38.09 -2.44
C ARG A 142 9.54 -37.76 -3.91
N ARG A 143 10.50 -37.01 -4.45
CA ARG A 143 10.59 -36.70 -5.87
C ARG A 143 11.36 -37.81 -6.62
N GLY A 144 10.83 -38.26 -7.76
CA GLY A 144 11.48 -39.21 -8.66
C GLY A 144 10.85 -39.19 -10.04
N ASP A 145 11.66 -39.24 -11.10
CA ASP A 145 11.26 -39.16 -12.51
C ASP A 145 10.28 -37.99 -12.81
N ASP A 146 10.62 -36.78 -12.30
CA ASP A 146 9.80 -35.56 -12.37
C ASP A 146 8.37 -35.68 -11.82
N ARG A 147 8.13 -36.66 -10.94
CA ARG A 147 6.86 -36.87 -10.23
C ARG A 147 7.07 -36.99 -8.73
N TRP A 148 6.00 -36.75 -7.99
CA TRP A 148 5.99 -36.90 -6.54
C TRP A 148 5.26 -38.17 -6.12
N TRP A 149 5.80 -38.82 -5.10
CA TRP A 149 5.26 -40.04 -4.50
C TRP A 149 5.14 -39.86 -3.01
N PHE A 150 4.04 -40.33 -2.43
CA PHE A 150 3.87 -40.48 -1.01
C PHE A 150 4.19 -41.91 -0.57
N ARG A 151 4.93 -42.03 0.53
CA ARG A 151 5.24 -43.29 1.19
C ARG A 151 4.79 -43.23 2.66
N PRO A 152 4.04 -44.22 3.15
CA PRO A 152 3.82 -44.38 4.58
C PRO A 152 5.14 -44.45 5.35
N GLY A 153 5.20 -43.77 6.49
CA GLY A 153 6.35 -43.78 7.38
C GLY A 153 6.37 -45.00 8.31
N GLY A 154 7.17 -44.91 9.37
CA GLY A 154 7.34 -46.00 10.35
C GLY A 154 8.65 -45.96 11.13
N THR A 155 9.55 -45.02 10.81
CA THR A 155 10.76 -44.80 11.59
C THR A 155 10.38 -44.14 12.91
N ALA A 156 10.63 -44.81 14.03
CA ALA A 156 10.32 -44.33 15.37
C ALA A 156 11.59 -44.23 16.23
N ARG A 157 11.59 -43.29 17.18
CA ARG A 157 12.70 -43.03 18.11
C ARG A 157 12.19 -42.81 19.54
N PRO A 158 13.03 -43.07 20.56
CA PRO A 158 12.68 -42.81 21.96
C PRO A 158 12.31 -41.36 22.24
N GLY A 159 12.84 -40.41 21.46
CA GLY A 159 12.55 -38.99 21.56
C GLY A 159 12.74 -38.26 20.23
N LEU A 160 12.30 -37.00 20.24
CA LEU A 160 12.35 -36.12 19.08
C LEU A 160 13.77 -35.68 18.72
N ALA A 161 14.63 -35.51 19.73
CA ALA A 161 16.03 -35.13 19.55
C ALA A 161 16.78 -36.18 18.71
N GLU A 162 16.58 -37.45 19.03
CA GLU A 162 17.16 -38.59 18.33
C GLU A 162 16.61 -38.70 16.90
N LEU A 163 15.31 -38.46 16.72
CA LEU A 163 14.71 -38.44 15.38
C LEU A 163 15.26 -37.31 14.51
N PHE A 164 15.43 -36.13 15.08
CA PHE A 164 15.91 -34.94 14.36
C PHE A 164 17.41 -35.04 14.05
N ALA A 165 18.19 -35.67 14.94
CA ALA A 165 19.59 -35.97 14.72
C ALA A 165 19.82 -36.89 13.50
N ASP A 166 18.95 -37.88 13.26
CA ASP A 166 19.04 -38.77 12.09
C ASP A 166 19.05 -38.00 10.76
N PHE A 167 18.40 -36.82 10.71
CA PHE A 167 18.26 -36.00 9.52
C PHE A 167 19.14 -34.75 9.52
N GLY A 168 20.12 -34.68 10.43
CA GLY A 168 21.12 -33.59 10.47
C GLY A 168 20.60 -32.28 11.06
N VAL A 169 19.49 -32.31 11.82
CA VAL A 169 19.09 -31.16 12.62
C VAL A 169 19.95 -31.16 13.90
N PRO A 170 20.71 -30.10 14.20
CA PRO A 170 21.59 -30.08 15.37
C PRO A 170 20.79 -30.08 16.69
N VAL A 171 21.06 -31.05 17.57
CA VAL A 171 20.44 -31.14 18.90
C VAL A 171 21.49 -31.46 19.98
N ASP A 172 22.23 -30.45 20.48
CA ASP A 172 22.49 -30.22 21.92
C ASP A 172 23.50 -29.10 22.27
N GLY A 173 23.29 -28.51 23.46
CA GLY A 173 24.31 -27.92 24.36
C GLY A 173 24.49 -26.40 24.38
N ALA A 174 23.70 -25.69 25.19
CA ALA A 174 23.79 -24.24 25.50
C ALA A 174 23.77 -23.30 24.27
N ASP A 175 22.76 -22.41 24.24
CA ASP A 175 22.67 -21.24 23.33
C ASP A 175 21.95 -21.37 21.98
N ARG A 176 21.47 -22.54 21.54
CA ARG A 176 20.47 -22.60 20.44
C ARG A 176 19.48 -23.75 20.66
N ARG A 177 18.30 -23.46 21.22
CA ARG A 177 17.23 -24.45 21.38
C ARG A 177 16.08 -24.14 20.42
N ILE A 178 15.88 -25.01 19.43
CA ILE A 178 14.56 -25.16 18.83
C ILE A 178 13.68 -25.82 19.90
N SER A 179 12.83 -25.03 20.57
CA SER A 179 11.84 -25.57 21.51
C SER A 179 10.67 -26.16 20.70
N LEU A 180 10.39 -27.45 20.89
CA LEU A 180 9.36 -28.20 20.15
C LEU A 180 8.18 -28.63 21.03
N ARG A 181 8.08 -28.13 22.27
CA ARG A 181 6.94 -28.41 23.16
C ARG A 181 5.79 -27.45 22.89
N ARG A 182 4.62 -27.97 22.53
CA ARG A 182 3.37 -27.22 22.61
C ARG A 182 2.99 -27.06 24.07
N THR A 183 3.33 -25.91 24.64
CA THR A 183 3.00 -25.61 26.03
C THR A 183 1.49 -25.45 26.10
N THR A 184 0.77 -26.43 26.64
CA THR A 184 -0.60 -26.20 27.08
C THR A 184 -0.56 -25.04 28.07
N ILE A 185 -1.38 -24.04 27.79
CA ILE A 185 -1.53 -22.81 28.57
C ILE A 185 -2.07 -23.23 29.94
N ASP A 186 -1.20 -23.58 30.89
CA ASP A 186 -1.53 -23.53 32.32
C ASP A 186 -0.30 -23.49 33.24
N ASP A 187 0.84 -24.09 32.89
CA ASP A 187 1.99 -24.21 33.84
C ASP A 187 3.15 -23.21 33.66
N ARG A 188 2.93 -22.06 33.01
CA ARG A 188 3.92 -20.94 32.97
C ARG A 188 3.40 -19.61 33.46
N ILE A 189 2.59 -19.61 34.52
CA ILE A 189 2.54 -18.46 35.43
C ILE A 189 3.75 -18.58 36.37
N GLY A 190 4.91 -18.24 35.83
CA GLY A 190 6.20 -18.24 36.51
C GLY A 190 7.28 -17.83 35.52
N ASP A 191 7.43 -16.52 35.31
CA ASP A 191 8.58 -15.86 34.67
C ASP A 191 8.68 -15.81 33.14
N ILE A 192 7.56 -15.66 32.42
CA ILE A 192 7.60 -14.81 31.20
C ILE A 192 7.31 -13.38 31.68
N PRO A 193 8.26 -12.43 31.59
CA PRO A 193 7.97 -11.06 31.97
C PRO A 193 6.82 -10.57 31.09
N ALA A 194 5.68 -10.30 31.71
CA ALA A 194 4.48 -9.87 31.00
C ALA A 194 4.84 -8.70 30.08
N ALA A 195 4.26 -8.69 28.89
CA ALA A 195 4.46 -7.63 27.92
C ALA A 195 4.18 -6.26 28.58
N PRO A 196 4.91 -5.21 28.19
CA PRO A 196 4.70 -3.89 28.78
C PRO A 196 3.28 -3.36 28.49
N PRO A 197 2.83 -2.29 29.18
CA PRO A 197 1.49 -1.72 29.03
C PRO A 197 1.08 -1.31 27.60
N ASP A 198 2.06 -1.14 26.71
CA ASP A 198 1.89 -0.82 25.28
C ASP A 198 2.77 -1.79 24.45
N PRO A 199 2.33 -3.05 24.27
CA PRO A 199 3.18 -4.12 23.72
C PRO A 199 3.43 -3.98 22.21
N ASP A 200 2.59 -3.24 21.49
CA ASP A 200 2.79 -3.02 20.06
C ASP A 200 3.85 -1.93 19.78
N ARG A 201 4.28 -1.21 20.83
CA ARG A 201 5.22 -0.10 20.74
C ARG A 201 6.58 -0.47 21.34
N ALA A 202 7.59 -0.54 20.48
CA ALA A 202 8.98 -0.71 20.91
C ALA A 202 9.46 0.49 21.77
N ASP A 203 9.78 0.26 23.05
CA ASP A 203 10.22 1.30 23.98
C ASP A 203 11.09 0.74 25.13
N TRP A 204 11.66 1.65 25.92
CA TRP A 204 12.36 1.33 27.16
C TRP A 204 11.39 1.25 28.32
N HIS A 205 11.44 0.15 29.07
CA HIS A 205 10.61 -0.04 30.26
C HIS A 205 11.46 -0.43 31.47
N PRO A 206 11.04 -0.10 32.70
CA PRO A 206 11.69 -0.59 33.91
C PRO A 206 11.78 -2.12 33.89
N ASP A 207 12.97 -2.64 34.15
CA ASP A 207 13.18 -4.06 34.29
C ASP A 207 12.41 -4.56 35.53
N ARG A 208 11.70 -5.68 35.38
CA ARG A 208 10.84 -6.23 36.44
C ARG A 208 11.65 -6.82 37.60
N THR A 209 12.86 -7.28 37.31
CA THR A 209 13.77 -7.89 38.29
C THR A 209 14.67 -6.87 38.94
N ASP A 210 15.02 -5.79 38.24
CA ASP A 210 15.78 -4.66 38.77
C ASP A 210 15.19 -3.31 38.32
N PRO A 211 14.38 -2.64 39.15
CA PRO A 211 13.76 -1.36 38.78
C PRO A 211 14.77 -0.22 38.61
N THR A 212 16.06 -0.43 38.91
CA THR A 212 17.13 0.55 38.64
C THR A 212 17.67 0.46 37.21
N VAL A 213 17.18 -0.50 36.42
CA VAL A 213 17.57 -0.73 35.03
C VAL A 213 16.34 -0.63 34.12
N LEU A 214 16.54 -0.08 32.92
CA LEU A 214 15.59 -0.13 31.82
C LEU A 214 15.98 -1.30 30.91
N ARG A 215 14.99 -2.08 30.48
CA ARG A 215 15.13 -3.11 29.44
C ARG A 215 14.37 -2.69 28.19
N TRP A 216 14.94 -2.98 27.02
CA TRP A 216 14.33 -2.66 25.74
C TRP A 216 13.34 -3.73 25.32
N TRP A 217 12.11 -3.31 25.01
CA TRP A 217 11.08 -4.09 24.32
C TRP A 217 11.09 -3.71 22.84
N ASP A 218 11.18 -4.67 21.94
CA ASP A 218 11.30 -4.42 20.50
C ASP A 218 9.96 -4.38 19.74
N GLY A 219 8.83 -4.51 20.45
CA GLY A 219 7.49 -4.64 19.88
C GLY A 219 7.00 -6.09 19.82
N ILE A 220 7.86 -7.07 20.08
CA ILE A 220 7.53 -8.51 20.01
C ILE A 220 8.04 -9.24 21.26
N ALA A 221 9.25 -8.92 21.72
CA ALA A 221 9.90 -9.55 22.84
C ALA A 221 10.78 -8.58 23.64
N TRP A 222 11.05 -8.96 24.89
CA TRP A 222 12.09 -8.33 25.69
C TRP A 222 13.46 -8.72 25.14
N THR A 223 14.32 -7.74 24.92
CA THR A 223 15.71 -7.98 24.48
C THR A 223 16.66 -7.99 25.67
N ASP A 224 17.89 -8.50 25.46
CA ASP A 224 18.97 -8.41 26.47
C ASP A 224 19.57 -7.00 26.58
N THR A 225 19.11 -6.05 25.75
CA THR A 225 19.60 -4.68 25.80
C THR A 225 19.05 -3.98 27.04
N THR A 226 19.96 -3.56 27.92
CA THR A 226 19.65 -2.90 29.18
C THR A 226 20.44 -1.60 29.35
N MET A 227 19.94 -0.70 30.20
CA MET A 227 20.65 0.53 30.58
C MET A 227 20.20 1.06 31.94
N PRO A 228 21.02 1.83 32.66
CA PRO A 228 20.64 2.34 33.98
C PRO A 228 19.52 3.39 33.91
N VAL A 229 18.60 3.33 34.87
CA VAL A 229 17.65 4.40 35.17
C VAL A 229 18.42 5.57 35.77
N VAL A 230 18.32 6.74 35.14
CA VAL A 230 18.91 7.97 35.67
C VAL A 230 17.84 8.70 36.48
N PRO A 231 18.05 8.98 37.78
CA PRO A 231 17.10 9.71 38.60
C PRO A 231 16.80 11.09 38.02
N PRO A 232 15.56 11.59 38.12
CA PRO A 232 15.21 12.93 37.69
C PRO A 232 15.82 13.97 38.63
N ASP A 233 17.05 14.39 38.34
CA ASP A 233 17.73 15.53 38.98
C ASP A 233 18.01 16.60 37.91
N SER A 234 17.56 17.83 38.16
CA SER A 234 17.85 19.02 37.35
C SER A 234 19.35 19.21 37.04
N ARG A 235 20.24 18.72 37.91
CA ARG A 235 21.69 18.79 37.81
C ARG A 235 22.31 17.65 37.00
N ILE A 236 21.54 16.63 36.62
CA ILE A 236 22.03 15.42 35.96
C ILE A 236 21.34 15.25 34.60
N CYS A 237 22.09 14.77 33.61
CA CYS A 237 21.54 14.44 32.32
C CYS A 237 20.75 13.14 32.36
N VAL A 238 19.44 13.21 32.14
CA VAL A 238 18.55 12.04 32.10
C VAL A 238 18.95 10.97 31.07
N ARG A 239 19.73 11.32 30.04
CA ARG A 239 20.18 10.39 28.98
C ARG A 239 21.49 9.69 29.30
N CYS A 240 22.49 10.40 29.83
CA CYS A 240 23.85 9.86 30.03
C CYS A 240 24.36 9.90 31.48
N GLY A 241 23.58 10.42 32.43
CA GLY A 241 23.97 10.49 33.84
C GLY A 241 25.05 11.54 34.19
N ARG A 242 25.59 12.29 33.22
CA ARG A 242 26.61 13.33 33.49
C ARG A 242 25.99 14.58 34.12
N ARG A 243 26.75 15.28 34.97
CA ARG A 243 26.33 16.56 35.55
C ARG A 243 26.17 17.64 34.47
N ARG A 244 25.09 18.43 34.57
CA ARG A 244 24.80 19.58 33.71
C ARG A 244 25.38 20.86 34.31
N GLY A 245 25.77 21.81 33.45
CA GLY A 245 26.12 23.15 33.89
C GLY A 245 24.88 23.91 34.41
N TRP A 246 25.01 24.58 35.55
CA TRP A 246 23.95 25.35 36.20
C TRP A 246 24.02 26.83 35.80
N ARG A 247 22.86 27.49 35.59
CA ARG A 247 22.75 28.97 35.54
C ARG A 247 22.03 29.45 36.79
N VAL A 248 22.55 30.51 37.42
CA VAL A 248 22.13 31.02 38.74
C VAL A 248 20.64 31.40 38.78
N LEU A 249 20.03 31.70 37.63
CA LEU A 249 18.58 31.92 37.44
C LEU A 249 18.17 31.35 36.07
N GLY A 250 17.42 30.24 36.04
CA GLY A 250 16.84 29.67 34.80
C GLY A 250 16.81 28.14 34.74
N THR A 251 16.20 27.61 33.69
CA THR A 251 16.19 26.17 33.38
C THR A 251 17.62 25.64 33.17
N PRO A 252 17.93 24.41 33.64
CA PRO A 252 19.25 23.82 33.44
C PRO A 252 19.63 23.75 31.96
N THR A 253 20.85 24.15 31.62
CA THR A 253 21.36 24.05 30.24
C THR A 253 21.35 22.59 29.76
N PRO A 254 21.05 22.31 28.47
CA PRO A 254 21.16 20.97 27.91
C PRO A 254 22.56 20.38 28.10
N CYS A 255 22.65 19.06 28.21
CA CYS A 255 23.94 18.37 28.30
C CYS A 255 24.67 18.48 26.97
N ARG A 256 25.76 19.27 26.92
CA ARG A 256 26.53 19.54 25.68
C ARG A 256 26.98 18.27 24.97
N THR A 257 27.46 17.27 25.70
CA THR A 257 27.90 15.98 25.13
C THR A 257 26.74 15.25 24.46
N CYS A 258 25.60 15.09 25.15
CA CYS A 258 24.44 14.45 24.54
C CYS A 258 23.88 15.26 23.38
N THR A 259 23.88 16.59 23.46
CA THR A 259 23.43 17.45 22.35
C THR A 259 24.29 17.21 21.10
N ALA A 260 25.61 17.16 21.24
CA ALA A 260 26.51 16.88 20.11
C ALA A 260 26.29 15.47 19.52
N GLU A 261 26.23 14.44 20.37
CA GLU A 261 25.96 13.06 19.94
C GLU A 261 24.58 12.91 19.25
N ILE A 262 23.57 13.64 19.73
CA ILE A 262 22.23 13.65 19.13
C ILE A 262 22.30 14.28 17.75
N GLU A 263 22.91 15.45 17.59
CA GLU A 263 22.98 16.12 16.28
C GLU A 263 23.78 15.32 15.25
N GLU A 264 24.89 14.69 15.67
CA GLU A 264 25.65 13.79 14.82
C GLU A 264 24.78 12.62 14.33
N TYR A 265 24.07 11.95 15.23
CA TYR A 265 23.14 10.88 14.87
C TYR A 265 22.00 11.38 13.97
N LEU A 266 21.43 12.55 14.28
CA LEU A 266 20.32 13.13 13.54
C LEU A 266 20.71 13.52 12.12
N THR A 267 21.97 13.81 11.86
CA THR A 267 22.47 14.06 10.48
C THR A 267 22.25 12.85 9.59
N GLY A 268 22.65 11.64 10.04
CA GLY A 268 22.39 10.40 9.31
C GLY A 268 20.93 9.96 9.35
N TRP A 269 20.21 10.29 10.43
CA TRP A 269 18.77 10.01 10.55
C TRP A 269 17.93 10.83 9.56
N ARG A 270 18.22 12.13 9.36
CA ARG A 270 17.51 12.99 8.39
C ARG A 270 17.60 12.45 6.97
N ALA A 271 18.77 11.95 6.56
CA ALA A 271 18.95 11.32 5.25
C ALA A 271 18.16 10.02 5.09
N ARG A 272 18.03 9.22 6.16
CA ARG A 272 17.15 8.04 6.18
C ARG A 272 15.68 8.44 6.11
N ALA A 273 15.27 9.43 6.91
CA ALA A 273 13.91 9.97 6.89
C ALA A 273 13.51 10.46 5.50
N TRP A 274 14.39 11.21 4.82
CA TRP A 274 14.15 11.63 3.44
C TRP A 274 13.90 10.45 2.50
N ARG A 275 14.74 9.40 2.56
CA ARG A 275 14.57 8.21 1.70
C ARG A 275 13.23 7.51 1.94
N VAL A 276 12.82 7.37 3.20
CA VAL A 276 11.51 6.77 3.56
C VAL A 276 10.38 7.64 3.03
N LEU A 277 10.41 8.96 3.25
CA LEU A 277 9.40 9.89 2.76
C LEU A 277 9.24 9.82 1.23
N THR A 278 10.36 9.78 0.49
CA THR A 278 10.31 9.69 -0.98
C THR A 278 10.04 8.29 -1.53
N GLY A 279 10.01 7.27 -0.67
CA GLY A 279 9.72 5.88 -1.02
C GLY A 279 8.28 5.52 -0.68
N ASP A 280 8.06 5.14 0.58
CA ASP A 280 6.77 4.64 1.09
C ASP A 280 5.93 5.76 1.75
N GLY A 281 6.49 6.96 1.92
CA GLY A 281 5.83 8.09 2.59
C GLY A 281 5.91 8.00 4.12
N PRO A 282 5.19 8.88 4.85
CA PRO A 282 5.24 8.94 6.32
C PRO A 282 4.33 7.89 6.99
N HIS A 283 4.32 6.66 6.47
CA HIS A 283 3.43 5.58 6.92
C HIS A 283 4.14 4.23 6.84
N GLY A 284 3.60 3.22 7.53
CA GLY A 284 4.04 1.84 7.43
C GLY A 284 5.37 1.54 8.15
N HIS A 285 5.88 0.33 7.94
CA HIS A 285 6.97 -0.24 8.74
C HIS A 285 8.26 0.58 8.68
N ALA A 286 8.70 1.01 7.49
CA ALA A 286 9.93 1.79 7.34
C ALA A 286 9.85 3.15 8.07
N TRP A 287 8.65 3.73 8.15
CA TRP A 287 8.40 4.95 8.92
C TRP A 287 8.44 4.68 10.42
N ASP A 288 7.80 3.61 10.88
CA ASP A 288 7.79 3.23 12.30
C ASP A 288 9.19 2.89 12.82
N GLU A 289 10.02 2.23 12.00
CA GLU A 289 11.43 1.95 12.30
C GLU A 289 12.25 3.21 12.57
N LEU A 290 12.00 4.33 11.87
CA LEU A 290 12.70 5.59 12.11
C LEU A 290 12.46 6.12 13.53
N TRP A 291 11.21 6.02 14.00
CA TRP A 291 10.81 6.46 15.34
C TRP A 291 11.26 5.47 16.41
N THR A 292 11.21 4.16 16.13
CA THR A 292 11.80 3.13 17.00
C THR A 292 13.28 3.37 17.21
N ALA A 293 14.03 3.73 16.17
CA ALA A 293 15.45 4.03 16.28
C ALA A 293 15.74 5.27 17.16
N LEU A 294 14.85 6.27 17.18
CA LEU A 294 14.96 7.42 18.09
C LEU A 294 14.68 7.02 19.55
N ARG A 295 13.60 6.25 19.79
CA ARG A 295 13.25 5.73 21.11
C ARG A 295 14.37 4.88 21.69
N PHE A 296 14.93 3.97 20.90
CA PHE A 296 16.07 3.14 21.29
C PHE A 296 17.26 3.98 21.77
N ARG A 297 17.54 5.09 21.10
CA ARG A 297 18.63 6.04 21.45
C ARG A 297 18.25 7.05 22.55
N ARG A 298 17.04 6.96 23.09
CA ARG A 298 16.43 7.89 24.06
C ARG A 298 16.50 9.35 23.58
N ILE A 299 16.22 9.54 22.30
CA ILE A 299 16.04 10.85 21.70
C ILE A 299 14.54 11.16 21.75
N ASP A 300 14.22 12.30 22.34
CA ASP A 300 12.84 12.73 22.49
C ASP A 300 12.14 12.94 21.14
N ALA A 301 10.83 12.65 21.11
CA ALA A 301 10.05 12.72 19.88
C ALA A 301 9.96 14.15 19.31
N ASP A 302 9.94 15.19 20.15
CA ASP A 302 9.96 16.58 19.67
C ASP A 302 11.30 16.95 19.05
N THR A 303 12.40 16.38 19.56
CA THR A 303 13.71 16.52 18.92
C THR A 303 13.73 15.86 17.55
N GLY A 304 13.13 14.67 17.42
CA GLY A 304 12.93 13.99 16.13
C GLY A 304 12.07 14.81 15.17
N ARG A 305 10.92 15.32 15.63
CA ARG A 305 10.02 16.19 14.84
C ARG A 305 10.73 17.47 14.38
N ALA A 306 11.49 18.11 15.26
CA ALA A 306 12.27 19.30 14.91
C ALA A 306 13.31 18.98 13.81
N ALA A 307 13.99 17.83 13.91
CA ALA A 307 14.94 17.38 12.89
C ALA A 307 14.28 17.05 11.56
N LEU A 308 13.04 16.55 11.60
CA LEU A 308 12.23 16.19 10.43
C LEU A 308 11.64 17.41 9.71
N ARG A 309 11.57 18.58 10.36
CA ARG A 309 10.90 19.77 9.82
C ARG A 309 11.38 20.16 8.43
N SER A 310 12.69 20.22 8.20
CA SER A 310 13.23 20.61 6.89
C SER A 310 12.99 19.54 5.80
N PRO A 311 13.32 18.24 6.01
CA PRO A 311 12.97 17.19 5.06
C PRO A 311 11.47 17.08 4.78
N GLY A 312 10.64 17.24 5.80
CA GLY A 312 9.20 17.16 5.68
C GLY A 312 8.59 18.33 4.89
N LEU A 313 9.10 19.55 5.10
CA LEU A 313 8.69 20.69 4.27
C LEU A 313 9.08 20.50 2.81
N ALA A 314 10.31 20.04 2.52
CA ALA A 314 10.74 19.74 1.16
C ALA A 314 9.89 18.64 0.50
N TYR A 315 9.42 17.66 1.28
CA TYR A 315 8.51 16.63 0.80
C TYR A 315 7.11 17.19 0.48
N LEU A 316 6.55 18.03 1.35
CA LEU A 316 5.27 18.71 1.09
C LEU A 316 5.35 19.64 -0.13
N GLU A 317 6.45 20.38 -0.31
CA GLU A 317 6.69 21.19 -1.50
C GLU A 317 6.71 20.33 -2.75
N ARG A 318 7.31 19.13 -2.70
CA ARG A 318 7.30 18.18 -3.82
C ARG A 318 5.90 17.70 -4.16
N LEU A 319 5.07 17.37 -3.17
CA LEU A 319 3.67 17.01 -3.39
C LEU A 319 2.89 18.17 -4.04
N ALA A 320 3.12 19.39 -3.56
CA ALA A 320 2.48 20.58 -4.10
C ALA A 320 3.03 21.03 -5.47
N ALA A 321 4.24 20.63 -5.86
CA ALA A 321 4.86 21.03 -7.13
C ALA A 321 4.13 20.44 -8.35
N PHE A 322 3.43 19.31 -8.20
CA PHE A 322 2.63 18.71 -9.27
C PHE A 322 1.28 19.42 -9.49
N ALA A 323 0.98 20.46 -8.70
CA ALA A 323 -0.27 21.20 -8.75
C ALA A 323 -0.47 22.06 -10.01
N ASP A 324 0.58 22.27 -10.81
CA ASP A 324 0.47 23.02 -12.07
C ASP A 324 -0.11 22.17 -13.23
N GLY A 325 -0.49 20.91 -12.95
CA GLY A 325 -1.14 19.96 -13.88
C GLY A 325 -2.58 19.58 -13.50
N GLU A 326 -3.07 18.45 -14.04
CA GLU A 326 -4.37 17.87 -13.65
C GLU A 326 -4.26 17.29 -12.23
N ILE A 327 -4.79 18.02 -11.24
CA ILE A 327 -4.91 17.54 -9.86
C ILE A 327 -6.10 16.59 -9.73
N GLY A 328 -5.84 15.38 -9.26
CA GLY A 328 -6.84 14.39 -8.87
C GLY A 328 -7.49 14.71 -7.51
N PRO A 329 -8.63 14.08 -7.19
CA PRO A 329 -9.27 14.27 -5.88
C PRO A 329 -8.38 13.86 -4.71
N ASP A 330 -7.50 12.88 -4.91
CA ASP A 330 -6.69 12.25 -3.87
C ASP A 330 -5.47 13.12 -3.48
N ASP A 331 -4.97 13.97 -4.37
CA ASP A 331 -3.72 14.74 -4.14
C ASP A 331 -3.81 15.71 -2.94
N LEU A 332 -4.98 16.33 -2.73
CA LEU A 332 -5.17 17.23 -1.58
C LEU A 332 -5.26 16.43 -0.28
N ASP A 333 -5.94 15.29 -0.31
CA ASP A 333 -6.13 14.45 0.87
C ASP A 333 -4.79 13.80 1.28
N ASP A 334 -3.98 13.40 0.31
CA ASP A 334 -2.60 12.93 0.50
C ASP A 334 -1.71 14.02 1.11
N PHE A 335 -1.84 15.28 0.65
CA PHE A 335 -1.12 16.41 1.21
C PHE A 335 -1.52 16.66 2.68
N GLU A 336 -2.81 16.71 3.00
CA GLU A 336 -3.29 16.94 4.37
C GLU A 336 -2.88 15.81 5.31
N THR A 337 -3.06 14.55 4.88
CA THR A 337 -2.67 13.37 5.64
C THR A 337 -1.16 13.37 5.91
N THR A 338 -0.36 13.71 4.90
CA THR A 338 1.10 13.86 5.05
C THR A 338 1.46 14.99 6.01
N ALA A 339 0.87 16.17 5.87
CA ALA A 339 1.16 17.31 6.75
C ALA A 339 0.84 16.98 8.22
N GLN A 340 -0.26 16.26 8.45
CA GLN A 340 -0.67 15.78 9.77
C GLN A 340 0.31 14.72 10.31
N ALA A 341 0.67 13.71 9.52
CA ALA A 341 1.63 12.67 9.92
C ALA A 341 3.01 13.24 10.28
N LEU A 342 3.44 14.30 9.58
CA LEU A 342 4.69 15.02 9.85
C LEU A 342 4.57 16.05 10.98
N ALA A 343 3.36 16.29 11.51
CA ALA A 343 3.04 17.34 12.46
C ALA A 343 3.53 18.73 12.01
N LEU A 344 3.40 19.03 10.71
CA LEU A 344 3.86 20.28 10.12
C LEU A 344 2.72 21.30 10.03
N ALA A 345 2.98 22.50 10.53
CA ALA A 345 2.06 23.62 10.46
C ALA A 345 2.83 24.94 10.30
N GLY A 346 2.11 25.99 9.92
CA GLY A 346 2.62 27.35 9.82
C GLY A 346 2.42 27.97 8.43
N PRO A 347 2.94 29.20 8.23
CA PRO A 347 2.62 30.01 7.05
C PRO A 347 2.98 29.36 5.72
N LEU A 348 4.11 28.65 5.66
CA LEU A 348 4.56 27.96 4.44
C LEU A 348 3.62 26.81 4.06
N VAL A 349 3.24 25.95 5.02
CA VAL A 349 2.33 24.83 4.79
C VAL A 349 0.96 25.34 4.36
N GLU A 350 0.48 26.41 5.00
CA GLU A 350 -0.78 27.05 4.66
C GLU A 350 -0.74 27.68 3.24
N ASP A 351 0.41 28.19 2.82
CA ASP A 351 0.57 28.67 1.45
C ASP A 351 0.49 27.55 0.40
N LEU A 352 1.18 26.44 0.66
CA LEU A 352 1.09 25.24 -0.19
C LEU A 352 -0.34 24.70 -0.27
N ARG A 353 -1.05 24.65 0.88
CA ARG A 353 -2.45 24.26 0.96
C ARG A 353 -3.34 25.14 0.09
N ARG A 354 -3.21 26.47 0.19
CA ARG A 354 -3.97 27.41 -0.65
C ARG A 354 -3.69 27.21 -2.14
N ARG A 355 -2.42 26.99 -2.51
CA ARG A 355 -2.04 26.71 -3.90
C ARG A 355 -2.70 25.43 -4.44
N LEU A 356 -2.65 24.34 -3.67
CA LEU A 356 -3.30 23.07 -4.02
C LEU A 356 -4.83 23.20 -4.14
N GLN A 357 -5.47 23.87 -3.17
CA GLN A 357 -6.92 24.14 -3.21
C GLN A 357 -7.33 24.99 -4.42
N ARG A 358 -6.52 26.00 -4.76
CA ARG A 358 -6.72 26.83 -5.95
C ARG A 358 -6.62 25.98 -7.20
N ALA A 359 -5.57 25.19 -7.35
CA ALA A 359 -5.39 24.35 -8.53
C ALA A 359 -6.48 23.26 -8.66
N ARG A 360 -6.94 22.65 -7.55
CA ARG A 360 -8.12 21.76 -7.53
C ARG A 360 -9.39 22.47 -8.00
N THR A 361 -9.62 23.69 -7.53
CA THR A 361 -10.76 24.52 -7.95
C THR A 361 -10.72 24.77 -9.46
N LEU A 362 -9.57 25.19 -9.99
CA LEU A 362 -9.40 25.42 -11.43
C LEU A 362 -9.60 24.15 -12.25
N SER A 363 -9.09 23.00 -11.79
CA SER A 363 -9.27 21.69 -12.43
C SER A 363 -10.76 21.31 -12.52
N ARG A 364 -11.51 21.46 -11.42
CA ARG A 364 -12.96 21.21 -11.38
C ARG A 364 -13.74 22.08 -12.35
N LEU A 365 -13.42 23.38 -12.40
CA LEU A 365 -14.05 24.31 -13.35
C LEU A 365 -13.81 23.86 -14.79
N ARG A 366 -12.57 23.52 -15.17
CA ARG A 366 -12.22 23.02 -16.51
C ARG A 366 -12.89 21.69 -16.87
N ALA A 367 -13.20 20.87 -15.86
CA ALA A 367 -13.97 19.63 -16.04
C ALA A 367 -15.48 19.89 -16.24
N GLY A 368 -15.95 21.12 -16.08
CA GLY A 368 -17.36 21.50 -16.25
C GLY A 368 -18.16 21.52 -14.95
N ASP A 369 -17.52 21.39 -13.79
CA ASP A 369 -18.15 21.58 -12.48
C ASP A 369 -18.26 23.07 -12.14
N LEU A 370 -19.22 23.71 -12.80
CA LEU A 370 -19.41 25.15 -12.73
C LEU A 370 -20.42 25.52 -11.63
N PRO A 371 -20.12 26.54 -10.80
CA PRO A 371 -21.07 27.03 -9.81
C PRO A 371 -22.30 27.65 -10.50
N SER A 372 -23.39 27.81 -9.76
CA SER A 372 -24.55 28.58 -10.22
C SER A 372 -24.62 29.89 -9.44
N VAL A 373 -24.61 31.00 -10.16
CA VAL A 373 -24.71 32.37 -9.62
C VAL A 373 -26.12 32.89 -9.91
N HIS A 374 -26.78 33.43 -8.89
CA HIS A 374 -28.09 34.08 -9.04
C HIS A 374 -27.89 35.57 -9.30
N ILE A 375 -28.54 36.11 -10.34
CA ILE A 375 -28.47 37.53 -10.71
C ILE A 375 -29.90 38.09 -10.75
N ALA A 376 -30.17 39.11 -9.95
CA ALA A 376 -31.49 39.76 -9.89
C ALA A 376 -31.74 40.71 -11.08
N ASP A 377 -30.69 41.35 -11.59
CA ASP A 377 -30.80 42.46 -12.55
C ASP A 377 -30.65 42.04 -14.02
N LEU A 378 -30.91 40.77 -14.34
CA LEU A 378 -30.76 40.22 -15.70
C LEU A 378 -31.92 39.28 -16.02
N HIS A 379 -32.64 39.57 -17.11
CA HIS A 379 -33.65 38.66 -17.62
C HIS A 379 -32.97 37.46 -18.28
N LEU A 380 -33.17 36.27 -17.71
CA LEU A 380 -32.61 35.01 -18.18
C LEU A 380 -33.73 34.14 -18.77
N ASP A 381 -33.41 33.38 -19.82
CA ASP A 381 -34.31 32.30 -20.25
C ASP A 381 -34.51 31.28 -19.11
N PRO A 382 -35.63 30.55 -19.04
CA PRO A 382 -35.90 29.59 -17.96
C PRO A 382 -34.83 28.50 -17.77
N GLU A 383 -34.11 28.13 -18.83
CA GLU A 383 -33.03 27.15 -18.80
C GLU A 383 -31.62 27.78 -18.76
N GLU A 384 -31.53 29.11 -18.81
CA GLU A 384 -30.24 29.80 -18.77
C GLU A 384 -29.78 29.96 -17.31
N ARG A 385 -28.60 29.42 -17.01
CA ARG A 385 -27.97 29.48 -15.69
C ARG A 385 -26.65 30.21 -15.81
N VAL A 386 -26.41 31.15 -14.90
CA VAL A 386 -25.16 31.91 -14.86
C VAL A 386 -24.15 31.21 -13.98
N HIS A 387 -22.90 31.18 -14.42
CA HIS A 387 -21.77 30.54 -13.76
C HIS A 387 -20.72 31.54 -13.28
N VAL A 388 -20.57 32.67 -13.98
CA VAL A 388 -19.65 33.75 -13.60
C VAL A 388 -20.35 35.08 -13.80
N ASP A 389 -20.22 35.97 -12.82
CA ASP A 389 -20.59 37.38 -12.92
C ASP A 389 -19.53 38.23 -12.21
N ILE A 390 -18.67 38.89 -12.99
CA ILE A 390 -17.52 39.64 -12.44
C ILE A 390 -17.31 40.98 -13.17
N PRO A 391 -16.70 41.97 -12.51
CA PRO A 391 -16.13 43.13 -13.19
C PRO A 391 -15.07 42.70 -14.21
N ALA A 392 -15.08 43.32 -15.38
CA ALA A 392 -14.09 43.09 -16.41
C ALA A 392 -13.89 44.33 -17.28
N THR A 393 -12.70 44.48 -17.86
CA THR A 393 -12.42 45.53 -18.83
C THR A 393 -12.19 44.89 -20.19
N ARG A 394 -13.08 45.18 -21.15
CA ARG A 394 -12.91 44.70 -22.52
C ARG A 394 -11.86 45.53 -23.24
N VAL A 395 -10.85 44.87 -23.81
CA VAL A 395 -9.80 45.50 -24.61
C VAL A 395 -10.11 45.27 -26.10
N ARG A 396 -10.11 46.36 -26.89
CA ARG A 396 -10.26 46.30 -28.35
C ARG A 396 -9.02 46.87 -29.01
N GLN A 397 -8.36 46.08 -29.86
CA GLN A 397 -7.27 46.55 -30.70
C GLN A 397 -7.82 47.38 -31.86
N LEU A 398 -7.59 48.70 -31.85
CA LEU A 398 -8.00 49.62 -32.91
C LEU A 398 -6.77 50.21 -33.61
N ALA A 399 -6.95 50.78 -34.80
CA ALA A 399 -5.87 51.43 -35.55
C ALA A 399 -5.18 52.58 -34.79
N ARG A 400 -5.85 53.16 -33.78
CA ARG A 400 -5.33 54.24 -32.92
C ARG A 400 -4.75 53.73 -31.59
N GLY A 401 -4.60 52.42 -31.43
CA GLY A 401 -4.17 51.77 -30.19
C GLY A 401 -5.31 51.01 -29.48
N PRO A 402 -4.99 50.31 -28.37
CA PRO A 402 -5.97 49.56 -27.60
C PRO A 402 -6.97 50.50 -26.92
N LYS A 403 -8.25 50.17 -27.02
CA LYS A 403 -9.34 50.85 -26.30
C LYS A 403 -9.91 49.94 -25.24
N ALA A 404 -9.70 50.31 -23.97
CA ALA A 404 -10.26 49.65 -22.80
C ALA A 404 -11.67 50.17 -22.50
N THR A 405 -12.60 49.29 -22.13
CA THR A 405 -13.97 49.65 -21.74
C THR A 405 -14.36 48.82 -20.53
N ALA A 406 -14.52 49.48 -19.38
CA ALA A 406 -14.96 48.83 -18.14
C ALA A 406 -16.42 48.37 -18.23
N GLY A 407 -16.71 47.23 -17.62
CA GLY A 407 -18.04 46.65 -17.60
C GLY A 407 -18.09 45.37 -16.77
N ARG A 408 -18.99 44.48 -17.14
CA ARG A 408 -19.28 43.22 -16.43
C ARG A 408 -19.26 42.05 -17.39
N LEU A 409 -18.53 40.99 -17.05
CA LEU A 409 -18.46 39.74 -17.81
C LEU A 409 -19.35 38.69 -17.15
N ILE A 410 -20.29 38.16 -17.94
CA ILE A 410 -21.32 37.23 -17.49
C ILE A 410 -21.22 35.96 -18.33
N CYS A 411 -20.91 34.83 -17.71
CA CYS A 411 -20.81 33.53 -18.35
C CYS A 411 -22.03 32.67 -17.98
N SER A 412 -22.86 32.29 -18.96
CA SER A 412 -23.97 31.35 -18.75
C SER A 412 -23.70 30.00 -19.42
N ASN A 413 -24.56 29.01 -19.16
CA ASN A 413 -24.55 27.74 -19.88
C ASN A 413 -24.86 27.88 -21.40
N LYS A 414 -25.38 29.03 -21.86
CA LYS A 414 -25.72 29.27 -23.27
C LYS A 414 -24.71 30.17 -24.00
N LYS A 415 -24.19 31.19 -23.32
CA LYS A 415 -23.38 32.25 -23.95
C LYS A 415 -22.47 32.96 -22.95
N LEU A 416 -21.47 33.65 -23.49
CA LEU A 416 -20.70 34.67 -22.80
C LEU A 416 -21.27 36.05 -23.16
N ARG A 417 -21.49 36.91 -22.17
CA ARG A 417 -22.00 38.27 -22.36
C ARG A 417 -21.07 39.26 -21.66
N PHE A 418 -20.73 40.34 -22.34
CA PHE A 418 -20.11 41.51 -21.74
C PHE A 418 -21.09 42.68 -21.78
N VAL A 419 -21.33 43.31 -20.63
CA VAL A 419 -22.20 44.47 -20.49
C VAL A 419 -21.35 45.67 -20.10
N GLY A 420 -21.34 46.72 -20.94
CA GLY A 420 -20.59 47.94 -20.70
C GLY A 420 -21.24 49.14 -21.39
N PRO A 421 -20.76 50.37 -21.13
CA PRO A 421 -21.39 51.61 -21.59
C PRO A 421 -21.35 51.80 -23.11
N GLU A 422 -20.34 51.26 -23.80
CA GLU A 422 -20.14 51.47 -25.25
C GLU A 422 -20.58 50.27 -26.13
N ALA A 423 -21.81 49.79 -25.89
CA ALA A 423 -22.40 48.58 -26.47
C ALA A 423 -21.72 47.28 -26.01
N GLY A 424 -22.53 46.42 -25.38
CA GLY A 424 -22.13 45.08 -24.96
C GLY A 424 -21.91 44.11 -26.12
N ILE A 425 -21.38 42.94 -25.82
CA ILE A 425 -21.27 41.82 -26.78
C ILE A 425 -21.88 40.56 -26.20
N GLU A 426 -22.46 39.73 -27.08
CA GLU A 426 -22.90 38.38 -26.77
C GLU A 426 -22.21 37.38 -27.69
N LEU A 427 -21.63 36.35 -27.11
CA LEU A 427 -20.92 35.28 -27.77
C LEU A 427 -21.56 33.94 -27.39
N PRO A 428 -22.45 33.41 -28.24
CA PRO A 428 -22.95 32.04 -28.09
C PRO A 428 -21.79 31.05 -28.11
N TRP A 429 -21.83 30.01 -27.27
CA TRP A 429 -20.74 29.02 -27.19
C TRP A 429 -20.46 28.31 -28.52
N SER A 430 -21.47 28.20 -29.39
CA SER A 430 -21.32 27.65 -30.74
C SER A 430 -20.35 28.44 -31.63
N ARG A 431 -20.09 29.72 -31.32
CA ARG A 431 -19.15 30.59 -32.06
C ARG A 431 -17.78 30.68 -31.41
N VAL A 432 -17.62 30.22 -30.17
CA VAL A 432 -16.36 30.27 -29.43
C VAL A 432 -15.51 29.05 -29.81
N VAL A 433 -14.23 29.26 -30.09
CA VAL A 433 -13.28 28.22 -30.49
C VAL A 433 -12.46 27.77 -29.28
N SER A 434 -11.80 28.72 -28.63
CA SER A 434 -10.93 28.50 -27.47
C SER A 434 -10.99 29.69 -26.51
N VAL A 435 -10.52 29.44 -25.30
CA VAL A 435 -10.28 30.45 -24.27
C VAL A 435 -8.85 30.27 -23.79
N THR A 436 -8.13 31.36 -23.57
CA THR A 436 -6.78 31.35 -23.02
C THR A 436 -6.61 32.49 -22.02
N ALA A 437 -5.73 32.31 -21.02
CA ALA A 437 -5.32 33.34 -20.08
C ALA A 437 -3.81 33.59 -20.21
N ALA A 438 -3.42 34.85 -20.35
CA ALA A 438 -2.03 35.29 -20.33
C ALA A 438 -1.97 36.76 -19.92
N ASP A 439 -0.94 37.15 -19.17
CA ASP A 439 -0.62 38.55 -18.84
C ASP A 439 -1.81 39.37 -18.25
N GLY A 440 -2.63 38.75 -17.40
CA GLY A 440 -3.80 39.41 -16.79
C GLY A 440 -5.04 39.49 -17.69
N VAL A 441 -4.95 38.97 -18.92
CA VAL A 441 -6.00 39.03 -19.94
C VAL A 441 -6.53 37.63 -20.22
N VAL A 442 -7.86 37.54 -20.32
CA VAL A 442 -8.56 36.37 -20.85
C VAL A 442 -8.96 36.66 -22.28
N ALA A 443 -8.41 35.88 -23.22
CA ALA A 443 -8.73 35.95 -24.63
C ALA A 443 -9.72 34.85 -25.01
N VAL A 444 -10.79 35.24 -25.71
CA VAL A 444 -11.81 34.34 -26.24
C VAL A 444 -11.75 34.39 -27.75
N ALA A 445 -11.27 33.31 -28.37
CA ALA A 445 -11.23 33.20 -29.82
C ALA A 445 -12.60 32.74 -30.35
N ALA A 446 -13.02 33.29 -31.49
CA ALA A 446 -14.25 32.90 -32.16
C ALA A 446 -13.98 32.35 -33.55
N THR A 447 -15.00 31.74 -34.17
CA THR A 447 -14.92 31.17 -35.53
C THR A 447 -14.66 32.22 -36.62
N SER A 448 -14.85 33.50 -36.33
CA SER A 448 -14.51 34.60 -37.24
C SER A 448 -13.43 35.49 -36.63
N ALA A 449 -12.54 36.03 -37.47
CA ALA A 449 -11.41 36.86 -37.04
C ALA A 449 -11.80 38.12 -36.24
N ARG A 450 -13.03 38.60 -36.37
CA ARG A 450 -13.56 39.76 -35.63
C ARG A 450 -14.54 39.40 -34.51
N GLY A 451 -14.82 38.12 -34.33
CA GLY A 451 -15.81 37.63 -33.37
C GLY A 451 -15.25 37.37 -31.98
N GLY A 452 -13.93 37.42 -31.79
CA GLY A 452 -13.29 37.22 -30.48
C GLY A 452 -13.38 38.43 -29.56
N ALA A 453 -12.89 38.27 -28.34
CA ALA A 453 -12.78 39.35 -27.36
C ALA A 453 -11.65 39.10 -26.35
N GLU A 454 -11.05 40.18 -25.86
CA GLU A 454 -10.06 40.18 -24.79
C GLU A 454 -10.62 40.92 -23.57
N PHE A 455 -10.42 40.34 -22.39
CA PHE A 455 -10.91 40.88 -21.13
C PHE A 455 -9.80 40.91 -20.08
N GLU A 456 -9.46 42.09 -19.58
CA GLU A 456 -8.71 42.25 -18.34
C GLU A 456 -9.63 41.97 -17.16
N VAL A 457 -9.18 41.09 -16.26
CA VAL A 457 -9.95 40.63 -15.09
C VAL A 457 -9.01 40.49 -13.89
N THR A 458 -9.57 40.52 -12.68
CA THR A 458 -8.78 40.38 -11.45
C THR A 458 -8.13 39.00 -11.31
N ASP A 459 -8.81 37.94 -11.77
CA ASP A 459 -8.33 36.56 -11.69
C ASP A 459 -8.49 35.86 -13.05
N PRO A 460 -7.49 35.98 -13.95
CA PRO A 460 -7.59 35.44 -15.31
C PRO A 460 -7.63 33.92 -15.34
N ASP A 461 -6.92 33.23 -14.44
CA ASP A 461 -6.90 31.77 -14.39
C ASP A 461 -8.27 31.21 -14.02
N PHE A 462 -8.91 31.78 -13.00
CA PHE A 462 -10.27 31.39 -12.59
C PHE A 462 -11.28 31.59 -13.71
N VAL A 463 -11.24 32.76 -14.36
CA VAL A 463 -12.17 33.10 -15.43
C VAL A 463 -11.94 32.17 -16.62
N ALA A 464 -10.70 32.02 -17.08
CA ALA A 464 -10.40 31.11 -18.19
C ALA A 464 -10.84 29.68 -17.88
N ALA A 465 -10.53 29.14 -16.69
CA ALA A 465 -10.97 27.81 -16.29
C ALA A 465 -12.50 27.65 -16.31
N ALA A 466 -13.24 28.65 -15.83
CA ALA A 466 -14.71 28.64 -15.85
C ALA A 466 -15.28 28.73 -17.27
N LEU A 467 -14.73 29.61 -18.12
CA LEU A 467 -15.17 29.75 -19.51
C LEU A 467 -14.82 28.51 -20.35
N GLU A 468 -13.64 27.90 -20.13
CA GLU A 468 -13.24 26.63 -20.75
C GLU A 468 -14.19 25.51 -20.36
N GLY A 469 -14.52 25.40 -19.06
CA GLY A 469 -15.53 24.46 -18.57
C GLY A 469 -16.88 24.65 -19.23
N ALA A 470 -17.37 25.90 -19.30
CA ALA A 470 -18.64 26.23 -19.93
C ALA A 470 -18.64 25.88 -21.43
N LEU A 471 -17.54 26.20 -22.13
CA LEU A 471 -17.34 25.87 -23.54
C LEU A 471 -17.35 24.35 -23.76
N ARG A 472 -16.65 23.58 -22.92
CA ARG A 472 -16.60 22.11 -23.00
C ARG A 472 -17.97 21.49 -22.76
N VAL A 473 -18.70 21.94 -21.75
CA VAL A 473 -20.07 21.47 -21.49
C VAL A 473 -21.00 21.83 -22.63
N ALA A 474 -20.96 23.08 -23.12
CA ALA A 474 -21.82 23.57 -24.19
C ALA A 474 -21.56 22.86 -25.53
N LYS A 475 -20.30 22.56 -25.85
CA LYS A 475 -19.92 21.77 -27.03
C LYS A 475 -20.13 20.26 -26.85
N ARG A 476 -20.65 19.82 -25.69
CA ARG A 476 -20.74 18.40 -25.29
C ARG A 476 -19.39 17.68 -25.45
N LEU A 477 -18.30 18.37 -25.13
CA LEU A 477 -16.97 17.76 -24.98
C LEU A 477 -16.84 17.11 -23.60
N ALA A 478 -17.44 17.70 -22.56
CA ALA A 478 -17.52 17.14 -21.21
C ALA A 478 -18.99 17.02 -20.75
N LEU A 479 -19.28 16.05 -19.89
CA LEU A 479 -20.56 15.96 -19.19
C LEU A 479 -20.53 16.84 -17.94
N ALA A 480 -21.63 17.54 -17.68
CA ALA A 480 -21.82 18.19 -16.39
C ALA A 480 -21.81 17.14 -15.25
N PRO A 481 -21.26 17.46 -14.07
CA PRO A 481 -21.21 16.54 -12.94
C PRO A 481 -22.58 15.93 -12.61
N GLY A 482 -22.60 14.62 -12.34
CA GLY A 482 -23.83 13.89 -12.02
C GLY A 482 -24.62 13.37 -13.24
N ARG A 483 -24.32 13.82 -14.47
CA ARG A 483 -24.81 13.13 -15.68
C ARG A 483 -23.92 11.93 -16.01
N ARG A 484 -24.53 10.76 -16.15
CA ARG A 484 -23.85 9.56 -16.66
C ARG A 484 -24.01 9.47 -18.17
N ASP A 485 -22.93 9.14 -18.83
CA ASP A 485 -22.96 8.85 -20.26
C ASP A 485 -23.49 7.46 -20.56
N ARG A 486 -23.91 7.24 -21.81
CA ARG A 486 -24.14 5.90 -22.33
C ARG A 486 -22.78 5.31 -22.75
N ARG A 487 -22.42 4.14 -22.22
CA ARG A 487 -21.18 3.42 -22.61
C ARG A 487 -21.14 3.02 -24.09
N SER A 488 -22.30 3.00 -24.77
CA SER A 488 -22.41 2.62 -26.19
C SER A 488 -22.66 3.85 -27.06
N ILE A 489 -21.84 4.03 -28.09
CA ILE A 489 -22.00 5.07 -29.12
C ILE A 489 -23.13 4.66 -30.07
N PRO A 490 -24.22 5.43 -30.18
CA PRO A 490 -25.34 5.11 -31.07
C PRO A 490 -24.93 5.02 -32.55
N PRO A 491 -25.53 4.13 -33.37
CA PRO A 491 -25.20 3.97 -34.79
C PRO A 491 -25.29 5.27 -35.60
N GLU A 492 -26.29 6.10 -35.33
CA GLU A 492 -26.48 7.40 -35.98
C GLU A 492 -25.32 8.35 -35.71
N MET A 493 -24.79 8.33 -34.48
CA MET A 493 -23.64 9.14 -34.07
C MET A 493 -22.35 8.63 -34.70
N LYS A 494 -22.18 7.31 -34.82
CA LYS A 494 -21.05 6.70 -35.55
C LYS A 494 -21.06 7.12 -37.01
N ALA A 495 -22.22 7.12 -37.66
CA ALA A 495 -22.36 7.53 -39.05
C ALA A 495 -22.00 9.01 -39.25
N GLU A 496 -22.48 9.89 -38.36
CA GLU A 496 -22.15 11.32 -38.39
C GLU A 496 -20.64 11.57 -38.27
N VAL A 497 -19.99 10.97 -37.28
CA VAL A 497 -18.54 11.09 -37.06
C VAL A 497 -17.75 10.48 -38.22
N TRP A 498 -18.20 9.33 -38.74
CA TRP A 498 -17.60 8.69 -39.92
C TRP A 498 -17.65 9.57 -41.16
N GLN A 499 -18.79 10.21 -41.41
CA GLN A 499 -18.96 11.13 -42.53
C GLN A 499 -18.11 12.39 -42.36
N ARG A 500 -18.04 12.93 -41.14
CA ARG A 500 -17.24 14.12 -40.81
C ARG A 500 -15.74 13.87 -41.03
N ASP A 501 -15.22 12.73 -40.55
CA ASP A 501 -13.78 12.41 -40.62
C ASP A 501 -13.39 11.71 -41.93
N GLY A 502 -14.33 11.57 -42.86
CA GLY A 502 -14.12 10.95 -44.17
C GLY A 502 -13.70 9.48 -44.12
N GLY A 503 -13.96 8.78 -43.01
CA GLY A 503 -13.47 7.42 -42.79
C GLY A 503 -11.94 7.33 -42.73
N THR A 504 -11.27 8.35 -42.21
CA THR A 504 -9.81 8.40 -42.05
C THR A 504 -9.41 8.71 -40.62
N CYS A 505 -8.23 8.24 -40.21
CA CYS A 505 -7.63 8.59 -38.93
C CYS A 505 -7.37 10.10 -38.88
N ALA A 506 -7.92 10.78 -37.86
CA ALA A 506 -7.77 12.21 -37.65
C ALA A 506 -6.31 12.64 -37.41
N ASP A 507 -5.46 11.73 -36.95
CA ASP A 507 -4.05 12.01 -36.65
C ASP A 507 -3.12 11.70 -37.84
N CYS A 508 -3.15 10.46 -38.35
CA CYS A 508 -2.21 10.01 -39.38
C CYS A 508 -2.81 9.81 -40.79
N GLY A 509 -4.11 10.03 -40.97
CA GLY A 509 -4.80 9.84 -42.25
C GLY A 509 -5.00 8.39 -42.71
N ALA A 510 -4.61 7.39 -41.91
CA ALA A 510 -4.81 5.98 -42.24
C ALA A 510 -6.30 5.67 -42.46
N THR A 511 -6.60 4.75 -43.38
CA THR A 511 -7.97 4.34 -43.77
C THR A 511 -8.36 2.96 -43.24
N HIS A 512 -7.51 2.32 -42.43
CA HIS A 512 -7.66 0.93 -41.99
C HIS A 512 -7.42 0.80 -40.48
N TYR A 513 -8.02 -0.24 -39.87
CA TYR A 513 -8.02 -0.49 -38.43
C TYR A 513 -8.49 0.74 -37.61
N LEU A 514 -9.61 1.32 -38.04
CA LEU A 514 -10.18 2.54 -37.46
C LEU A 514 -11.07 2.21 -36.26
N GLU A 515 -10.94 3.03 -35.22
CA GLU A 515 -11.69 2.96 -33.97
C GLU A 515 -12.26 4.35 -33.66
N PHE A 516 -13.44 4.40 -33.04
CA PHE A 516 -13.99 5.64 -32.50
C PHE A 516 -13.35 5.89 -31.14
N ASP A 517 -12.63 7.01 -31.01
CA ASP A 517 -11.99 7.48 -29.79
C ASP A 517 -12.67 8.75 -29.28
N HIS A 518 -12.65 8.95 -27.96
CA HIS A 518 -13.09 10.20 -27.36
C HIS A 518 -11.90 11.16 -27.22
N ILE A 519 -11.99 12.34 -27.83
CA ILE A 519 -11.00 13.42 -27.73
C ILE A 519 -10.69 13.70 -26.26
N ILE A 520 -11.72 14.03 -25.46
CA ILE A 520 -11.66 13.97 -24.00
C ILE A 520 -12.11 12.57 -23.57
N PRO A 521 -11.25 11.73 -22.96
CA PRO A 521 -11.60 10.38 -22.56
C PRO A 521 -12.80 10.32 -21.60
N LEU A 522 -13.60 9.24 -21.69
CA LEU A 522 -14.70 8.96 -20.75
C LEU A 522 -14.23 8.94 -19.28
N SER A 523 -13.02 8.42 -19.02
CA SER A 523 -12.41 8.42 -17.68
C SER A 523 -12.14 9.82 -17.13
N ARG A 524 -12.08 10.84 -17.99
CA ARG A 524 -11.89 12.25 -17.65
C ARG A 524 -13.19 13.07 -17.80
N GLY A 525 -14.35 12.41 -17.83
CA GLY A 525 -15.65 13.07 -17.91
C GLY A 525 -16.04 13.53 -19.32
N GLY A 526 -15.35 13.04 -20.35
CA GLY A 526 -15.72 13.30 -21.74
C GLY A 526 -17.13 12.79 -22.07
N ALA A 527 -17.88 13.53 -22.89
CA ALA A 527 -19.21 13.11 -23.31
C ALA A 527 -19.17 12.29 -24.62
N THR A 528 -20.09 11.37 -24.80
CA THR A 528 -20.32 10.62 -26.03
C THR A 528 -21.19 11.48 -26.93
N SER A 529 -20.52 12.30 -27.72
CA SER A 529 -21.13 13.22 -28.66
C SER A 529 -20.33 13.22 -29.97
N PRO A 530 -20.94 13.59 -31.11
CA PRO A 530 -20.19 13.76 -32.35
C PRO A 530 -19.00 14.70 -32.17
N ALA A 531 -19.15 15.76 -31.37
CA ALA A 531 -18.12 16.77 -31.14
C ALA A 531 -16.91 16.25 -30.33
N ASN A 532 -17.12 15.27 -29.45
CA ASN A 532 -16.04 14.69 -28.63
C ASN A 532 -15.53 13.36 -29.19
N LEU A 533 -16.18 12.80 -30.22
CA LEU A 533 -15.73 11.59 -30.88
C LEU A 533 -14.86 11.93 -32.08
N GLN A 534 -13.85 11.11 -32.34
CA GLN A 534 -12.98 11.16 -33.51
C GLN A 534 -12.67 9.74 -34.00
N ILE A 535 -12.28 9.62 -35.25
CA ILE A 535 -11.75 8.36 -35.78
C ILE A 535 -10.23 8.34 -35.65
N LEU A 536 -9.68 7.31 -34.98
CA LEU A 536 -8.25 7.05 -34.93
C LEU A 536 -7.94 5.64 -35.41
N CYS A 537 -6.78 5.43 -36.03
CA CYS A 537 -6.30 4.06 -36.25
C CYS A 537 -5.83 3.46 -34.92
N ARG A 538 -5.87 2.13 -34.80
CA ARG A 538 -5.50 1.41 -33.57
C ARG A 538 -4.14 1.79 -32.99
N ALA A 539 -3.16 2.12 -33.85
CA ALA A 539 -1.84 2.55 -33.43
C ALA A 539 -1.87 3.95 -32.77
N CYS A 540 -2.53 4.92 -33.41
CA CYS A 540 -2.66 6.28 -32.87
C CYS A 540 -3.53 6.28 -31.61
N ASN A 541 -4.61 5.49 -31.58
CA ASN A 541 -5.48 5.35 -30.40
C ASN A 541 -4.72 4.79 -29.19
N ARG A 542 -3.96 3.70 -29.38
CA ARG A 542 -3.11 3.13 -28.31
C ARG A 542 -2.00 4.11 -27.89
N GLY A 543 -1.47 4.87 -28.84
CA GLY A 543 -0.52 5.95 -28.58
C GLY A 543 -1.14 7.02 -27.68
N LYS A 544 -2.31 7.58 -28.02
CA LYS A 544 -3.01 8.60 -27.24
C LYS A 544 -3.32 8.11 -25.82
N GLY A 545 -3.96 6.95 -25.69
CA GLY A 545 -4.41 6.42 -24.40
C GLY A 545 -5.39 7.39 -23.72
N ALA A 546 -5.18 7.69 -22.44
CA ALA A 546 -5.99 8.64 -21.68
C ALA A 546 -5.54 10.11 -21.81
N ARG A 547 -4.65 10.43 -22.75
CA ARG A 547 -4.16 11.80 -22.98
C ARG A 547 -5.16 12.58 -23.85
N ILE A 548 -5.22 13.89 -23.65
CA ILE A 548 -6.04 14.83 -24.42
C ILE A 548 -5.22 15.36 -25.59
#